data_AF-A0A4Y2MJC8-F1
#
_entry.id   AF-A0A4Y2MJC8-F1
#
_cell.length_a   1.000
_cell.length_b   1.000
_cell.length_c   1.000
_cell.angle_alpha   90.00
_cell.angle_beta   90.00
_cell.angle_gamma   90.00
#
_symmetry.space_group_name_H-M   'P 1'
#
loop_
_entity.id
_entity.type
_entity.pdbx_description
1 polymer ?
#
loop_
_entity_poly.entity_id
_entity_poly.type
_entity_poly.pdbx_seq_one_letter_code
_entity_poly.pdbx_strand_id
1 'polypeptide(L)'
;MPRELRSAKEYVFLLGDIKHQITGKKLSSIRQMLSVLFYNLREVKLNVSESANLTVRECILFWEKVRIPTKSMQRCVKKLIDLYASWRTPKKSKKKRNIFRRREKEFEESLDYLFHIAHADAFQLIKIEEDKVFLLR
;
A
#
# COMPACT_ATOMS: atom_id res chain seq x y z
N MET A 1 17.17 -24.66 -17.49
CA MET A 1 16.30 -23.95 -16.53
C MET A 1 15.24 -23.19 -17.31
N PRO A 2 13.98 -23.65 -17.37
CA PRO A 2 12.95 -22.95 -18.14
C PRO A 2 12.58 -21.68 -17.37
N ARG A 3 12.80 -20.53 -18.00
CA ARG A 3 12.14 -19.28 -17.60
C ARG A 3 10.66 -19.46 -17.90
N GLU A 4 9.88 -19.81 -16.90
CA GLU A 4 8.43 -19.71 -17.01
C GLU A 4 8.09 -18.29 -17.44
N LEU A 5 7.42 -18.20 -18.59
CA LEU A 5 6.81 -17.00 -19.13
C LEU A 5 5.74 -16.55 -18.14
N ARG A 6 6.13 -15.87 -17.07
CA ARG A 6 5.17 -15.12 -16.24
C ARG A 6 4.44 -14.18 -17.19
N SER A 7 3.13 -14.36 -17.30
CA SER A 7 2.27 -13.50 -18.10
C SER A 7 2.63 -12.04 -17.79
N ALA A 8 3.09 -11.30 -18.79
CA ALA A 8 3.48 -9.89 -18.63
C ALA A 8 2.34 -9.00 -18.09
N LYS A 9 1.11 -9.54 -18.00
CA LYS A 9 -0.06 -8.90 -17.41
C LYS A 9 0.05 -8.69 -15.89
N GLU A 10 0.66 -9.62 -15.16
CA GLU A 10 0.61 -9.63 -13.69
C GLU A 10 1.75 -8.84 -13.02
N TYR A 11 2.80 -8.49 -13.78
CA TYR A 11 3.97 -7.81 -13.24
C TYR A 11 3.82 -6.28 -13.28
N VAL A 12 4.03 -5.63 -12.14
CA VAL A 12 4.12 -4.18 -12.01
C VAL A 12 5.54 -3.80 -11.60
N PHE A 13 6.17 -2.89 -12.37
CA PHE A 13 7.50 -2.38 -12.08
C PHE A 13 7.62 -1.90 -10.62
N LEU A 14 8.67 -2.36 -9.90
CA LEU A 14 8.95 -2.20 -8.46
C LEU A 14 8.07 -3.02 -7.50
N LEU A 15 6.83 -3.35 -7.87
CA LEU A 15 5.88 -4.03 -6.98
C LEU A 15 5.91 -5.55 -7.10
N GLY A 16 6.28 -6.08 -8.27
CA GLY A 16 6.22 -7.50 -8.57
C GLY A 16 4.82 -7.93 -8.98
N ASP A 17 4.41 -9.11 -8.53
CA ASP A 17 3.11 -9.70 -8.90
C ASP A 17 1.95 -8.97 -8.21
N ILE A 18 0.89 -8.67 -8.97
CA ILE A 18 -0.37 -8.13 -8.43
C ILE A 18 -1.15 -9.20 -7.67
N LYS A 19 -1.91 -8.78 -6.65
CA LYS A 19 -2.71 -9.69 -5.82
C LYS A 19 -4.13 -9.15 -5.74
N HIS A 20 -5.12 -10.03 -5.76
CA HIS A 20 -6.53 -9.64 -5.72
C HIS A 20 -7.00 -9.18 -4.32
N GLN A 21 -6.26 -9.54 -3.28
CA GLN A 21 -6.60 -9.22 -1.89
C GLN A 21 -5.35 -9.05 -1.03
N ILE A 22 -5.51 -8.31 0.06
CA ILE A 22 -4.53 -8.18 1.14
C ILE A 22 -4.44 -9.51 1.87
N THR A 23 -3.24 -10.05 1.98
CA THR A 23 -3.00 -11.38 2.54
C THR A 23 -2.07 -11.31 3.75
N GLY A 24 -2.30 -12.17 4.75
CA GLY A 24 -1.43 -12.32 5.92
C GLY A 24 -2.14 -12.16 7.26
N LYS A 25 -1.38 -12.32 8.34
CA LYS A 25 -1.84 -12.10 9.74
C LYS A 25 -1.40 -10.73 10.30
N LYS A 26 -0.61 -9.98 9.55
CA LYS A 26 -0.01 -8.70 9.95
C LYS A 26 -0.68 -7.55 9.23
N LEU A 27 -0.46 -6.33 9.73
CA LEU A 27 -0.92 -5.10 9.08
C LEU A 27 -0.29 -4.95 7.68
N SER A 28 -1.06 -4.39 6.75
CA SER A 28 -0.71 -4.33 5.33
C SER A 28 0.49 -3.43 5.05
N SER A 29 1.43 -3.91 4.23
CA SER A 29 2.53 -3.08 3.73
C SER A 29 2.08 -2.19 2.56
N ILE A 30 2.85 -1.14 2.28
CA ILE A 30 2.68 -0.28 1.11
C ILE A 30 2.63 -1.10 -0.20
N ARG A 31 3.49 -2.11 -0.32
CA ARG A 31 3.52 -3.05 -1.44
C ARG A 31 2.18 -3.75 -1.62
N GLN A 32 1.62 -4.32 -0.55
CA GLN A 32 0.35 -5.04 -0.62
C GLN A 32 -0.81 -4.11 -1.00
N MET A 33 -0.85 -2.91 -0.43
CA MET A 33 -1.86 -1.90 -0.78
C MET A 33 -1.81 -1.56 -2.27
N LEU A 34 -0.62 -1.34 -2.81
CA LEU A 34 -0.46 -1.05 -4.24
C LEU A 34 -0.76 -2.27 -5.11
N SER A 35 -0.35 -3.48 -4.72
CA SER A 35 -0.64 -4.72 -5.46
C SER A 35 -2.15 -4.92 -5.66
N VAL A 36 -2.96 -4.71 -4.62
CA VAL A 36 -4.43 -4.82 -4.70
C VAL A 36 -5.04 -3.68 -5.50
N LEU A 37 -4.54 -2.46 -5.31
CA LEU A 37 -4.95 -1.32 -6.14
C LEU A 37 -4.72 -1.59 -7.63
N PHE A 38 -3.57 -2.16 -8.00
CA PHE A 38 -3.23 -2.49 -9.38
C PHE A 38 -4.07 -3.63 -9.94
N TYR A 39 -4.38 -4.64 -9.13
CA TYR A 39 -5.30 -5.71 -9.54
C TYR A 39 -6.67 -5.12 -9.90
N ASN A 40 -7.23 -4.29 -9.03
CA ASN A 40 -8.51 -3.62 -9.26
C ASN A 40 -8.49 -2.71 -10.51
N LEU A 41 -7.36 -2.05 -10.78
CA LEU A 41 -7.20 -1.18 -11.96
C LEU A 41 -7.04 -1.97 -13.27
N ARG A 42 -6.29 -3.08 -13.26
CA ARG A 42 -5.92 -3.82 -14.48
C ARG A 42 -6.91 -4.93 -14.82
N GLU A 43 -7.29 -5.71 -13.82
CA GLU A 43 -8.12 -6.91 -13.99
C GLU A 43 -9.61 -6.58 -13.82
N VAL A 44 -9.96 -5.86 -12.75
CA VAL A 44 -11.36 -5.49 -12.47
C VAL A 44 -11.80 -4.26 -13.26
N LYS A 45 -10.85 -3.46 -13.77
CA LYS A 45 -11.06 -2.25 -14.58
C LYS A 45 -11.84 -1.13 -13.86
N LEU A 46 -11.69 -1.04 -12.54
CA LEU A 46 -12.24 0.06 -11.74
C LEU A 46 -11.43 1.35 -11.94
N ASN A 47 -12.02 2.49 -11.59
CA ASN A 47 -11.25 3.74 -11.55
C ASN A 47 -10.37 3.82 -10.27
N VAL A 48 -9.44 4.78 -10.24
CA VAL A 48 -8.49 4.93 -9.12
C VAL A 48 -9.18 5.19 -7.78
N SER A 49 -10.27 5.95 -7.78
CA SER A 49 -11.02 6.27 -6.56
C SER A 49 -11.75 5.05 -6.01
N GLU A 50 -12.45 4.31 -6.87
CA GLU A 50 -13.16 3.07 -6.51
C GLU A 50 -12.18 2.00 -6.02
N SER A 51 -11.11 1.78 -6.78
CA SER A 51 -10.04 0.83 -6.45
C SER A 51 -9.40 1.16 -5.09
N ALA A 52 -9.11 2.44 -4.83
CA ALA A 52 -8.55 2.88 -3.56
C ALA A 52 -9.53 2.69 -2.40
N ASN A 53 -10.82 2.97 -2.60
CA ASN A 53 -11.85 2.73 -1.60
C ASN A 53 -11.94 1.26 -1.21
N LEU A 54 -12.01 0.34 -2.18
CA LEU A 54 -12.06 -1.10 -1.89
C LEU A 54 -10.81 -1.57 -1.13
N THR A 55 -9.64 -1.18 -1.61
CA THR A 55 -8.36 -1.56 -1.01
C THR A 55 -8.23 -1.06 0.43
N VAL A 56 -8.66 0.18 0.71
CA VAL A 56 -8.61 0.74 2.07
C VAL A 56 -9.65 0.10 2.99
N ARG A 57 -10.85 -0.22 2.50
CA ARG A 57 -11.85 -0.96 3.31
C ARG A 57 -11.29 -2.29 3.78
N GLU A 58 -10.66 -3.02 2.87
CA GLU A 58 -10.01 -4.28 3.21
C GLU A 58 -8.89 -4.08 4.24
N CYS A 59 -8.06 -3.06 4.07
CA CYS A 59 -6.98 -2.74 5.01
C CYS A 59 -7.51 -2.43 6.41
N ILE A 60 -8.57 -1.63 6.53
CA ILE A 60 -9.16 -1.25 7.81
C ILE A 60 -9.60 -2.48 8.62
N LEU A 61 -10.13 -3.52 7.98
CA LEU A 61 -10.51 -4.77 8.67
C LEU A 61 -9.32 -5.42 9.39
N PHE A 62 -8.09 -5.29 8.87
CA PHE A 62 -6.90 -5.78 9.56
C PHE A 62 -6.53 -4.93 10.77
N TRP A 63 -6.71 -3.61 10.70
CA TRP A 63 -6.48 -2.71 11.82
C TRP A 63 -7.52 -2.88 12.92
N GLU A 64 -8.78 -3.12 12.56
CA GLU A 64 -9.87 -3.42 13.50
C GLU A 64 -9.63 -4.74 14.24
N LYS A 65 -9.09 -5.77 13.56
CA LYS A 65 -8.75 -7.06 14.19
C LYS A 65 -7.72 -6.93 15.31
N VAL A 66 -6.81 -5.97 15.21
CA VAL A 66 -5.81 -5.67 16.24
C VAL A 66 -6.22 -4.48 17.12
N ARG A 67 -7.49 -4.05 17.02
CA ARG A 67 -8.11 -3.02 17.86
C ARG A 67 -7.40 -1.67 17.87
N ILE A 68 -6.66 -1.35 16.81
CA ILE A 68 -5.99 -0.06 16.67
C ILE A 68 -6.95 0.89 15.95
N PRO A 69 -7.33 2.03 16.57
CA PRO A 69 -8.17 3.03 15.93
C PRO A 69 -7.48 3.59 14.69
N THR A 70 -8.21 3.71 13.58
CA THR A 70 -7.70 4.28 12.33
C THR A 70 -8.14 5.71 12.14
N LYS A 71 -7.47 6.42 11.23
CA LYS A 71 -7.96 7.67 10.64
C LYS A 71 -9.26 7.42 9.86
N SER A 72 -9.98 8.49 9.54
CA SER A 72 -11.18 8.40 8.71
C SER A 72 -10.89 7.74 7.36
N MET A 73 -11.87 6.97 6.87
CA MET A 73 -11.82 6.28 5.58
C MET A 73 -11.33 7.19 4.45
N GLN A 74 -11.88 8.40 4.35
CA GLN A 74 -11.52 9.39 3.34
C GLN A 74 -10.04 9.80 3.40
N ARG A 75 -9.48 9.97 4.60
CA ARG A 75 -8.06 10.32 4.78
C ARG A 75 -7.15 9.16 4.39
N CYS A 76 -7.55 7.93 4.69
CA CYS A 76 -6.83 6.71 4.28
C CYS A 76 -6.86 6.52 2.76
N VAL A 77 -8.01 6.72 2.13
CA VAL A 77 -8.16 6.70 0.66
C VAL A 77 -7.29 7.75 -0.01
N LYS A 78 -7.34 8.99 0.47
CA LYS A 78 -6.48 10.07 -0.05
C LYS A 78 -5.00 9.69 0.02
N LYS A 79 -4.55 9.13 1.16
CA LYS A 79 -3.17 8.65 1.33
C LYS A 79 -2.78 7.59 0.30
N LEU A 80 -3.67 6.63 -0.01
CA LEU A 80 -3.40 5.61 -1.03
C LEU A 80 -3.36 6.19 -2.44
N ILE A 81 -4.23 7.15 -2.76
CA ILE A 81 -4.24 7.85 -4.05
C ILE A 81 -2.95 8.67 -4.23
N ASP A 82 -2.52 9.39 -3.20
CA ASP A 82 -1.28 10.18 -3.22
C ASP A 82 -0.04 9.27 -3.39
N LEU A 83 -0.05 8.09 -2.75
CA LEU A 83 0.97 7.06 -2.91
C LEU A 83 1.00 6.47 -4.33
N TYR A 84 -0.18 6.23 -4.93
CA TYR A 84 -0.26 5.80 -6.33
C TYR A 84 0.23 6.89 -7.29
N ALA A 85 -0.09 8.16 -7.03
CA ALA A 85 0.39 9.27 -7.81
C ALA A 85 1.92 9.40 -7.73
N SER A 86 2.51 9.26 -6.54
CA SER A 86 3.98 9.29 -6.39
C SER A 86 4.66 8.13 -7.12
N TRP A 87 4.10 6.92 -7.06
CA TRP A 87 4.55 5.78 -7.87
C TRP A 87 4.46 6.04 -9.37
N ARG A 88 3.38 6.69 -9.85
CA ARG A 88 3.19 7.01 -11.29
C ARG A 88 4.13 8.11 -11.77
N THR A 89 4.70 8.90 -10.86
CA THR A 89 5.54 10.07 -11.17
C THR A 89 7.03 9.72 -11.27
N PRO A 90 7.43 8.80 -12.17
CA PRO A 90 8.72 8.97 -12.82
C PRO A 90 8.66 8.63 -14.32
N LYS A 91 8.66 9.66 -15.19
CA LYS A 91 9.13 9.63 -16.60
C LYS A 91 8.82 10.95 -17.34
N LYS A 92 9.55 12.06 -17.08
CA LYS A 92 9.52 13.20 -18.03
C LYS A 92 10.84 13.95 -18.27
N SER A 93 11.96 13.70 -17.59
CA SER A 93 13.21 14.40 -17.95
C SER A 93 14.44 13.49 -18.05
N LYS A 94 15.02 13.41 -19.26
CA LYS A 94 16.30 12.73 -19.51
C LYS A 94 17.48 13.39 -18.76
N LYS A 95 17.31 14.65 -18.33
CA LYS A 95 18.37 15.49 -17.72
C LYS A 95 18.63 15.24 -16.23
N LYS A 96 17.83 14.43 -15.51
CA LYS A 96 17.97 14.20 -14.04
C LYS A 96 18.05 12.72 -13.64
N ARG A 97 18.63 11.85 -14.48
CA ARG A 97 18.68 10.37 -14.32
C ARG A 97 19.12 9.89 -12.93
N ASN A 98 20.11 10.54 -12.30
CA ASN A 98 20.61 10.15 -10.98
C ASN A 98 19.62 10.46 -9.85
N ILE A 99 18.92 11.59 -9.93
CA ILE A 99 17.87 11.97 -8.95
C ILE A 99 16.69 11.00 -9.06
N PHE A 100 16.36 10.54 -10.27
CA PHE A 100 15.30 9.55 -10.48
C PHE A 100 15.66 8.19 -9.87
N ARG A 101 16.86 7.66 -10.13
CA ARG A 101 17.30 6.38 -9.53
C ARG A 101 17.25 6.42 -8.00
N ARG A 102 17.67 7.53 -7.40
CA ARG A 102 17.61 7.71 -5.95
C ARG A 102 16.17 7.65 -5.43
N ARG A 103 15.24 8.36 -6.07
CA ARG A 103 13.82 8.34 -5.69
C ARG A 103 13.16 6.98 -5.94
N GLU A 104 13.51 6.30 -7.03
CA GLU A 104 13.04 4.94 -7.30
C GLU A 104 13.50 3.98 -6.19
N LYS A 105 14.77 4.08 -5.77
CA LYS A 105 15.32 3.28 -4.69
C LYS A 105 14.69 3.61 -3.33
N GLU A 106 14.55 4.90 -2.99
CA GLU A 106 13.87 5.35 -1.76
C GLU A 106 12.41 4.85 -1.74
N PHE A 107 11.74 4.88 -2.89
CA PHE A 107 10.38 4.35 -3.01
C PHE A 107 10.36 2.83 -2.84
N GLU A 108 11.26 2.11 -3.51
CA GLU A 108 11.39 0.65 -3.42
C GLU A 108 11.67 0.17 -1.98
N GLU A 109 12.55 0.87 -1.26
CA GLU A 109 12.83 0.62 0.16
C GLU A 109 11.58 0.88 1.03
N SER A 110 10.75 1.86 0.67
CA SER A 110 9.52 2.17 1.40
C SER A 110 8.38 1.17 1.15
N LEU A 111 8.45 0.34 0.09
CA LEU A 111 7.36 -0.56 -0.28
C LEU A 111 7.06 -1.58 0.81
N ASP A 112 8.07 -2.03 1.54
CA ASP A 112 7.90 -3.03 2.59
C ASP A 112 7.57 -2.41 3.95
N TYR A 113 7.45 -1.08 4.03
CA TYR A 113 6.96 -0.39 5.23
C TYR A 113 5.45 -0.53 5.40
N LEU A 114 5.04 -0.42 6.66
CA LEU A 114 3.64 -0.43 7.07
C LEU A 114 2.85 0.70 6.40
N PHE A 115 1.68 0.40 5.84
CA PHE A 115 0.73 1.42 5.43
C PHE A 115 0.05 2.05 6.65
N HIS A 116 0.74 2.98 7.29
CA HIS A 116 0.33 3.52 8.59
C HIS A 116 -0.94 4.36 8.50
N ILE A 117 -2.06 3.84 9.02
CA ILE A 117 -3.35 4.53 9.06
C ILE A 117 -3.92 4.71 10.47
N ALA A 118 -3.13 4.42 11.51
CA ALA A 118 -3.53 4.64 12.89
C ALA A 118 -3.96 6.10 13.12
N HIS A 119 -4.96 6.29 13.98
CA HIS A 119 -5.36 7.58 14.52
C HIS A 119 -4.17 8.25 15.24
N ALA A 120 -4.12 9.59 15.26
CA ALA A 120 -3.03 10.30 15.93
C ALA A 120 -2.99 9.94 17.43
N ASP A 121 -4.17 9.89 18.04
CA ASP A 121 -4.36 9.51 19.44
C ASP A 121 -4.59 8.00 19.61
N ALA A 122 -4.22 7.15 18.65
CA ALA A 122 -4.46 5.71 18.74
C ALA A 122 -3.93 5.13 20.06
N PHE A 123 -2.76 5.58 20.53
CA PHE A 123 -2.17 5.13 21.80
C PHE A 123 -3.01 5.52 23.03
N GLN A 124 -3.72 6.64 23.00
CA GLN A 124 -4.59 7.10 24.08
C GLN A 124 -5.98 6.46 24.01
N LEU A 125 -6.44 6.14 22.80
CA LEU A 125 -7.75 5.54 22.53
C LEU A 125 -7.76 4.01 22.75
N ILE A 126 -6.60 3.36 22.65
CA ILE A 126 -6.42 1.96 23.01
C ILE A 126 -6.56 1.84 24.54
N LYS A 127 -7.68 1.24 24.96
CA LYS A 127 -8.00 1.03 26.39
C LYS A 127 -7.28 -0.17 27.01
N ILE A 128 -6.72 -1.06 26.18
CA ILE A 128 -6.11 -2.32 26.59
C ILE A 128 -4.59 -2.18 26.47
N GLU A 129 -3.87 -2.31 27.58
CA GLU A 129 -2.41 -2.06 27.65
C GLU A 129 -1.63 -3.01 26.72
N GLU A 130 -2.08 -4.26 26.60
CA GLU A 130 -1.49 -5.29 25.74
C GLU A 130 -1.52 -4.91 24.25
N ASP A 131 -2.57 -4.21 23.81
CA ASP A 131 -2.73 -3.76 22.42
C ASP A 131 -1.78 -2.57 22.11
N LYS A 132 -1.34 -1.81 23.12
CA LYS A 132 -0.37 -0.71 22.95
C LYS A 132 1.04 -1.23 22.64
N VAL A 133 1.42 -2.37 23.23
CA VAL A 133 2.75 -2.99 23.03
C VAL A 133 2.96 -3.41 21.57
N PHE A 134 1.89 -3.74 20.84
CA PHE A 134 1.95 -4.10 19.43
C PHE A 134 2.37 -2.92 18.52
N LEU A 135 2.12 -1.67 18.94
CA LEU A 135 2.51 -0.47 18.18
C LEU A 135 3.97 -0.04 18.39
N LEU A 136 4.65 -0.57 19.42
CA LEU A 136 6.01 -0.18 19.82
C LEU A 136 7.09 -1.12 19.27
N ARG A 137 6.72 -2.14 18.49
CA ARG A 137 7.62 -3.20 18.01
C ARG A 137 7.70 -3.22 16.49
#